data_AF-V5C2T3-F1
#
_entry.id   AF-V5C2T3-F1
#
_cell.length_a   1.000
_cell.length_b   1.000
_cell.length_c   1.000
_cell.angle_alpha   90.00
_cell.angle_beta   90.00
_cell.angle_gamma   90.00
#
_symmetry.space_group_name_H-M   'P 1'
#
loop_
_entity.id
_entity.type
_entity.pdbx_description
1 polymer ?
#
loop_
_entity_poly.entity_id
_entity_poly.type
_entity_poly.pdbx_seq_one_letter_code
_entity_poly.pdbx_strand_id
1 'polypeptide(L)' 'MLCQLNQQQARNNYELLKQNPHHPSLQFKSVKNGAFRSARVSLGYRALGVPVDQGVQWFWIGNHADYDKLLA' A
#
# COMPACT_ATOMS: atom_id res chain seq x y z
N MET A 1 -9.85 -18.32 7.03
CA MET A 1 -9.08 -18.69 5.81
C MET A 1 -8.78 -17.51 4.88
N LEU A 2 -9.62 -16.45 4.80
CA LEU A 2 -9.36 -15.24 3.98
C LEU A 2 -8.18 -14.35 4.45
N CYS A 3 -7.80 -14.36 5.73
CA CYS A 3 -6.70 -13.53 6.24
C CYS A 3 -5.30 -13.94 5.75
N GLN A 4 -5.03 -15.24 5.54
CA GLN A 4 -3.68 -15.71 5.21
C GLN A 4 -3.26 -15.34 3.78
N LEU A 5 -4.21 -15.39 2.84
CA LEU A 5 -3.97 -15.01 1.43
C LEU A 5 -3.61 -13.52 1.29
N ASN A 6 -4.21 -12.67 2.12
CA ASN A 6 -3.91 -11.24 2.14
C ASN A 6 -2.56 -10.95 2.80
N GLN A 7 -2.20 -11.69 3.86
CA GLN A 7 -0.91 -11.52 4.55
C GLN A 7 0.28 -11.93 3.68
N GLN A 8 0.18 -13.04 2.94
CA GLN A 8 1.27 -13.47 2.05
C GLN A 8 1.45 -12.51 0.87
N GLN A 9 0.36 -12.04 0.26
CA GLN A 9 0.44 -11.04 -0.81
C GLN A 9 1.02 -9.71 -0.30
N ALA A 10 0.62 -9.27 0.89
CA ALA A 10 1.20 -8.09 1.53
C ALA A 10 2.71 -8.25 1.73
N ARG A 11 3.16 -9.43 2.21
CA ARG A 11 4.59 -9.70 2.39
C ARG A 11 5.35 -9.71 1.06
N ASN A 12 4.84 -10.41 0.05
CA ASN A 12 5.48 -10.49 -1.27
C ASN A 12 5.58 -9.10 -1.92
N ASN A 13 4.51 -8.32 -1.88
CA ASN A 13 4.53 -6.96 -2.43
C ASN A 13 5.41 -6.02 -1.62
N TYR A 14 5.54 -6.22 -0.30
CA TYR A 14 6.48 -5.47 0.51
C TYR A 14 7.94 -5.79 0.16
N GLU A 15 8.27 -7.07 -0.05
CA GLU A 15 9.60 -7.46 -0.55
C GLU A 15 9.88 -6.85 -1.93
N LEU A 16 8.90 -6.91 -2.84
CA LEU A 16 9.00 -6.30 -4.16
C LEU A 16 9.16 -4.77 -4.07
N LEU A 17 8.45 -4.11 -3.14
CA LEU A 17 8.55 -2.67 -2.91
C LEU A 17 9.96 -2.27 -2.46
N LYS A 18 10.59 -3.06 -1.57
CA LYS A 18 11.97 -2.79 -1.12
C LYS A 18 12.98 -2.94 -2.25
N GLN A 19 12.75 -3.88 -3.17
CA GLN A 19 13.66 -4.16 -4.29
C GLN A 19 13.46 -3.21 -5.47
N ASN A 20 12.20 -2.92 -5.82
CA ASN A 20 11.82 -2.09 -6.94
C ASN A 20 10.54 -1.29 -6.64
N PRO A 21 10.68 -0.11 -6.02
CA PRO A 21 9.54 0.76 -5.73
C PRO A 21 8.74 1.20 -6.97
N HIS A 22 9.36 1.18 -8.14
CA HIS A 22 8.76 1.59 -9.41
C HIS A 22 8.04 0.45 -10.14
N HIS A 23 7.97 -0.74 -9.55
CA HIS A 23 7.31 -1.88 -10.19
C HIS A 23 5.81 -1.58 -10.43
N PRO A 24 5.30 -1.66 -11.67
CA PRO A 24 3.94 -1.22 -12.00
C PRO A 24 2.82 -1.92 -11.21
N SER A 25 3.03 -3.18 -10.80
CA SER A 25 2.04 -3.92 -10.00
C SER A 25 1.84 -3.33 -8.60
N LEU A 26 2.82 -2.62 -8.06
CA LEU A 26 2.74 -2.01 -6.74
C LEU A 26 1.90 -0.74 -6.76
N GLN A 27 1.76 -0.09 -7.91
CA GLN A 27 1.08 1.21 -8.04
C GLN A 27 1.51 2.21 -6.94
N PHE A 28 2.80 2.19 -6.60
CA PHE A 28 3.33 2.97 -5.50
C PHE A 28 3.33 4.45 -5.88
N LYS A 29 2.53 5.27 -5.18
CA LYS A 29 2.31 6.67 -5.54
C LYS A 29 2.05 7.58 -4.35
N SER A 30 2.31 8.87 -4.53
CA SER A 30 1.84 9.92 -3.62
C SER A 30 0.34 10.16 -3.80
N VAL A 31 -0.37 10.35 -2.69
CA VAL A 31 -1.79 10.73 -2.66
C VAL A 31 -2.00 11.85 -1.64
N LYS A 32 -3.19 12.47 -1.63
CA LYS A 32 -3.52 13.63 -0.77
C LYS A 32 -2.44 14.71 -0.80
N ASN A 33 -2.13 15.21 -1.99
CA ASN A 33 -1.12 16.25 -2.22
C ASN A 33 0.27 15.92 -1.62
N GLY A 34 0.62 14.64 -1.56
CA GLY A 34 1.91 14.18 -1.03
C GLY A 34 1.92 13.87 0.46
N ALA A 35 0.81 14.11 1.18
CA ALA A 35 0.70 13.77 2.59
C ALA A 35 0.86 12.28 2.85
N PHE A 36 0.40 11.43 1.93
CA PHE A 36 0.46 9.97 2.07
C PHE A 36 1.10 9.28 0.86
N ARG A 37 1.61 8.09 1.13
CA ARG A 37 2.01 7.09 0.13
C ARG A 37 0.99 5.97 0.10
N SER A 38 0.65 5.51 -1.10
CA SER A 38 -0.23 4.36 -1.32
C SER A 38 0.49 3.26 -2.08
N ALA A 39 0.23 1.99 -1.71
CA ALA A 39 0.70 0.81 -2.42
C ALA A 39 -0.43 -0.23 -2.61
N ARG A 40 -0.44 -0.90 -3.76
CA ARG A 40 -1.29 -2.04 -4.10
C ARG A 40 -0.77 -3.31 -3.41
N VAL A 41 -1.63 -3.90 -2.59
CA VAL A 41 -1.38 -5.19 -1.93
C VAL A 41 -1.97 -6.33 -2.74
N SER A 42 -3.20 -6.16 -3.21
CA SER A 42 -3.88 -7.07 -4.13
C SER A 42 -4.85 -6.28 -5.01
N LEU A 43 -5.60 -6.95 -5.88
CA LEU A 43 -6.59 -6.28 -6.72
C LEU A 43 -7.59 -5.46 -5.89
N GLY A 44 -8.02 -6.00 -4.74
CA GLY A 44 -9.02 -5.39 -3.86
C GLY A 44 -8.47 -4.63 -2.65
N TYR A 45 -7.15 -4.66 -2.38
CA TYR A 45 -6.57 -4.09 -1.16
C TYR A 45 -5.45 -3.07 -1.43
N ARG A 46 -5.39 -2.05 -0.57
CA ARG A 46 -4.37 -0.98 -0.57
C ARG A 46 -3.79 -0.81 0.83
N ALA A 47 -2.54 -0.37 0.88
CA ALA A 47 -1.90 0.14 2.08
C ALA A 47 -1.71 1.66 1.97
N LEU A 48 -1.79 2.34 3.11
CA LEU A 48 -1.48 3.76 3.27
C LEU A 48 -0.42 3.96 4.35
N GLY A 49 0.47 4.90 4.09
CA GLY A 49 1.50 5.29 5.02
C GLY A 49 1.87 6.75 4.87
N VAL A 50 2.49 7.31 5.90
CA VAL A 50 3.06 8.65 5.86
C VAL A 50 4.52 8.55 5.40
N PRO A 51 5.00 9.45 4.52
CA PRO A 51 6.42 9.54 4.22
C PRO A 51 7.17 9.99 5.49
N VAL A 52 8.30 9.35 5.75
CA VAL A 52 9.26 9.68 6.83
C VAL A 52 10.66 9.71 6.25
N ASP A 53 11.64 10.26 6.97
CA ASP A 53 13.00 10.46 6.46
C ASP A 53 13.63 9.22 5.81
N GLN A 54 13.36 8.03 6.37
CA GLN A 54 13.92 6.76 5.89
C GLN A 54 12.91 5.89 5.12
N GLY A 55 11.78 6.45 4.67
CA GLY A 55 10.83 5.72 3.82
C GLY A 55 9.38 6.03 4.13
N VAL A 56 8.62 5.00 4.52
CA VAL A 56 7.18 5.10 4.74
C VAL A 56 6.79 4.39 6.03
N GLN A 57 6.15 5.12 6.94
CA GLN A 57 5.50 4.53 8.11
C GLN A 57 4.07 4.14 7.72
N TRP A 58 3.84 2.84 7.55
CA TRP A 58 2.52 2.30 7.23
C TRP A 58 1.61 2.34 8.46
N PHE A 59 0.38 2.82 8.28
CA PHE A 59 -0.61 2.91 9.37
C PHE A 59 -1.95 2.25 9.03
N TRP A 60 -2.18 1.89 7.76
CA TRP A 60 -3.46 1.33 7.34
C TRP A 60 -3.30 0.35 6.17
N ILE A 61 -4.13 -0.70 6.19
CA ILE A 61 -4.36 -1.62 5.09
C ILE A 61 -5.85 -1.96 5.05
N GLY A 62 -6.46 -1.93 3.86
CA GLY A 62 -7.87 -2.23 3.73
C GLY A 62 -8.33 -2.32 2.29
N ASN A 63 -9.63 -2.55 2.11
CA ASN A 63 -10.23 -2.74 0.80
C ASN A 63 -10.32 -1.41 0.02
N HIS A 64 -10.62 -1.49 -1.27
CA HIS A 64 -10.70 -0.33 -2.14
C HIS A 64 -11.79 0.67 -1.72
N ALA A 65 -12.95 0.20 -1.25
CA ALA A 65 -14.05 1.07 -0.84
C ALA A 65 -13.70 1.92 0.39
N ASP A 66 -13.00 1.35 1.37
CA ASP A 66 -12.54 2.10 2.55
C ASP A 66 -11.36 3.01 2.21
N TYR A 67 -10.50 2.59 1.28
CA TYR A 67 -9.45 3.44 0.72
C TYR A 67 -10.04 4.71 0.07
N ASP A 68 -11.11 4.56 -0.72
CA ASP A 68 -11.74 5.71 -1.40
C ASP A 68 -12.34 6.68 -0.38
N LYS A 69 -12.93 6.20 0.71
CA LYS A 69 -13.43 7.06 1.81
C LYS A 69 -12.31 7.83 2.52
N LEU A 70 -11.15 7.20 2.73
CA LEU A 70 -9.99 7.86 3.33
C LEU A 70 -9.36 8.90 2.39
N LEU A 71 -9.57 8.73 1.08
CA LEU A 71 -9.00 9.60 0.06
C LEU A 71 -9.96 10.66 -0.49
N ALA A 72 -11.26 10.58 -0.22
CA ALA A 72 -12.24 11.65 -0.44
C ALA A 72 -11.78 12.92 0.29
#